data_AF-A0A6B2GDG7-F1
#
_entry.id   AF-A0A6B2GDG7-F1
#
_cell.length_a   1.000
_cell.length_b   1.000
_cell.length_c   1.000
_cell.angle_alpha   90.00
_cell.angle_beta   90.00
_cell.angle_gamma   90.00
#
_symmetry.space_group_name_H-M   'P 1'
#
loop_
_entity.id
_entity.type
_entity.pdbx_description
1 polymer ?
#
loop_
_entity_poly.entity_id
_entity_poly.type
_entity_poly.pdbx_seq_one_letter_code
_entity_poly.pdbx_strand_id
1 'polypeptide(L)'
;QIIFAVSQKVKNYYEKISDSWWGVNSAITDLNPDNFNISRILMESKKKLNSKFKLTYPPTDRLEISVTTKCSPTSPTKIGDECDGVELGQEVTFGVRVKFLTVQPQET
;
A
#
# COMPACT_ATOMS: atom_id res chain seq x y z
N GLN A 1 0.84 11.68 -1.47
CA GLN A 1 1.99 10.78 -1.23
C GLN A 1 2.85 11.41 -0.15
N ILE A 2 3.32 10.64 0.83
CA ILE A 2 4.14 11.15 1.94
C ILE A 2 5.44 10.33 2.00
N ILE A 3 6.57 10.98 2.27
CA ILE A 3 7.85 10.31 2.49
C ILE A 3 8.30 10.64 3.92
N PHE A 4 8.38 9.61 4.76
CA PHE A 4 8.96 9.68 6.09
C PHE A 4 10.44 9.34 6.00
N ALA A 5 11.29 10.37 6.00
CA ALA A 5 12.74 10.21 6.12
C ALA A 5 13.11 10.30 7.60
N VAL A 6 13.32 9.14 8.23
CA VAL A 6 13.48 9.03 9.68
C VAL A 6 14.69 8.17 10.04
N SER A 7 15.28 8.40 11.21
CA SER A 7 16.40 7.57 11.68
C SER A 7 15.94 6.14 11.99
N GLN A 8 16.85 5.17 11.89
CA GLN A 8 16.55 3.76 12.20
C GLN A 8 15.84 3.54 13.54
N LYS A 9 16.19 4.31 14.56
CA LYS A 9 15.65 4.15 15.92
C LYS A 9 14.13 4.31 15.99
N VAL A 10 13.54 5.11 15.09
CA VAL A 10 12.10 5.40 15.09
C VAL A 10 11.39 4.83 13.85
N LYS A 11 12.12 4.16 12.95
CA LYS A 11 11.58 3.66 11.69
C LYS A 11 10.33 2.79 11.88
N ASN A 12 10.41 1.81 12.78
CA ASN A 12 9.30 0.88 13.07
C ASN A 12 8.03 1.59 13.58
N TYR A 13 8.19 2.73 14.25
CA TYR A 13 7.05 3.53 14.72
C TYR A 13 6.33 4.21 13.56
N TYR A 14 7.10 4.82 12.65
CA TYR A 14 6.55 5.45 11.45
C TYR A 14 5.99 4.42 10.45
N GLU A 15 6.50 3.19 10.43
CA GLU A 15 5.92 2.06 9.66
C GLU A 15 4.48 1.80 10.11
N LYS A 16 4.26 1.65 11.41
CA LYS A 16 2.91 1.43 11.96
C LYS A 16 1.97 2.60 11.69
N ILE A 17 2.45 3.83 11.78
CA ILE A 17 1.64 5.02 11.46
C ILE A 17 1.24 5.01 9.98
N SER A 18 2.23 4.80 9.10
CA SER A 18 2.00 4.72 7.66
C SER A 18 0.95 3.66 7.31
N ASP A 19 1.04 2.47 7.92
CA ASP A 19 0.09 1.37 7.68
C ASP A 19 -1.32 1.68 8.17
N SER A 20 -1.46 2.54 9.20
CA SER A 20 -2.77 2.95 9.73
C SER A 20 -3.47 4.03 8.91
N TRP A 21 -2.74 4.75 8.05
CA TRP A 21 -3.28 5.86 7.26
C TRP A 21 -3.93 5.36 5.97
N TRP A 22 -5.20 4.96 6.09
CA TRP A 22 -6.01 4.58 4.94
C TRP A 22 -6.04 5.69 3.88
N GLY A 23 -5.89 5.32 2.62
CA GLY A 23 -5.91 6.25 1.48
C GLY A 23 -4.65 7.09 1.29
N VAL A 24 -3.65 6.99 2.17
CA VAL A 24 -2.38 7.72 2.00
C VAL A 24 -1.28 6.78 1.51
N ASN A 25 -0.86 6.94 0.26
CA ASN A 25 0.34 6.27 -0.22
C ASN A 25 1.58 6.92 0.40
N SER A 26 2.38 6.12 1.10
CA SER A 26 3.43 6.57 2.01
C SER A 26 4.68 5.70 1.84
N ALA A 27 5.88 6.30 1.93
CA ALA A 27 7.15 5.60 1.88
C ALA A 27 8.02 5.98 3.08
N ILE A 28 8.73 5.00 3.63
CA ILE A 28 9.64 5.20 4.75
C ILE A 28 11.05 4.92 4.28
N THR A 29 11.95 5.85 4.59
CA THR A 29 13.35 5.80 4.19
C THR A 29 14.24 6.19 5.38
N ASP A 30 15.41 5.58 5.41
CA ASP A 30 16.37 5.79 6.49
C ASP A 30 17.10 7.12 6.30
N LEU A 31 17.07 7.95 7.34
CA LEU A 31 17.82 9.19 7.41
C LEU A 31 19.21 8.90 8.01
N ASN A 32 20.17 8.54 7.16
CA ASN A 32 21.56 8.40 7.58
C ASN A 32 22.28 9.76 7.54
N PRO A 33 22.72 10.32 8.69
CA PRO A 33 23.39 11.61 8.75
C PRO A 33 24.78 11.63 8.10
N ASP A 34 25.45 10.48 7.95
CA ASP A 34 26.85 10.39 7.49
C ASP A 34 26.99 10.44 5.96
N ASN A 35 25.89 10.28 5.21
CA ASN A 35 25.92 10.24 3.74
C ASN A 35 24.64 10.82 3.11
N PHE A 36 24.24 11.97 3.65
CA PHE A 36 22.95 12.58 3.40
C PHE A 36 22.87 13.22 2.01
N ASN A 37 22.16 12.56 1.08
CA ASN A 37 21.77 13.16 -0.19
C ASN A 37 20.25 13.11 -0.31
N ILE A 38 19.58 14.20 0.12
CA ILE A 38 18.12 14.34 0.09
C ILE A 38 17.57 14.08 -1.31
N SER A 39 18.22 14.60 -2.34
CA SER A 39 17.76 14.45 -3.73
C SER A 39 17.71 12.98 -4.16
N ARG A 40 18.73 12.20 -3.79
CA ARG A 40 18.76 10.75 -4.04
C ARG A 40 17.64 10.04 -3.28
N ILE A 41 17.46 10.35 -2.00
CA ILE A 41 16.41 9.75 -1.16
C ILE A 41 15.01 10.03 -1.73
N LEU A 42 14.75 11.26 -2.15
CA LEU A 42 13.47 11.64 -2.77
C LEU A 42 13.26 10.91 -4.09
N MET A 43 14.29 10.81 -4.94
CA MET A 43 14.20 10.13 -6.22
C MET A 43 13.93 8.62 -6.06
N GLU A 44 14.66 7.95 -5.17
CA GLU A 44 14.48 6.52 -4.87
C GLU A 44 13.10 6.26 -4.25
N SER A 45 12.66 7.10 -3.31
CA SER A 45 11.34 6.99 -2.67
C SER A 45 10.21 7.22 -3.67
N LYS A 46 10.34 8.20 -4.57
CA LYS A 46 9.37 8.47 -5.63
C LYS A 46 9.30 7.32 -6.63
N LYS A 47 10.44 6.73 -7.02
CA LYS A 47 10.47 5.53 -7.86
C LYS A 47 9.73 4.38 -7.20
N LYS A 48 9.99 4.14 -5.91
CA LYS A 48 9.31 3.09 -5.13
C LYS A 48 7.80 3.31 -5.06
N LEU A 49 7.37 4.53 -4.73
CA LEU A 49 5.95 4.89 -4.66
C LEU A 49 5.22 4.71 -6.00
N ASN A 50 5.88 5.06 -7.10
CA ASN A 50 5.29 4.95 -8.44
C ASN A 50 5.29 3.51 -8.97
N SER A 51 6.12 2.63 -8.40
CA SER A 51 6.16 1.20 -8.76
C SER A 51 5.21 0.32 -7.94
N LYS A 52 4.50 0.91 -6.96
CA LYS A 52 3.62 0.18 -6.05
C LYS A 52 2.17 0.57 -6.29
N PHE A 53 1.34 -0.41 -6.57
CA PHE A 53 -0.10 -0.27 -6.70
C PHE A 53 -0.78 -1.06 -5.59
N LYS A 54 -1.53 -0.37 -4.74
CA LYS A 54 -2.33 -0.98 -3.69
C LYS A 54 -3.76 -0.48 -3.76
N LEU A 55 -4.72 -1.40 -3.85
CA LEU A 55 -6.12 -1.06 -3.74
C LEU A 55 -6.42 -0.78 -2.27
N THR A 56 -6.92 0.42 -1.95
CA THR A 56 -7.32 0.78 -0.59
C THR A 56 -8.82 0.95 -0.52
N TYR A 57 -9.41 0.45 0.56
CA TYR A 57 -10.83 0.59 0.85
C TYR A 57 -11.01 0.85 2.34
N PRO A 58 -12.04 1.63 2.74
CA PRO A 58 -12.29 1.90 4.15
C PRO A 58 -12.54 0.60 4.93
N PRO A 59 -12.05 0.48 6.16
CA PRO A 59 -12.40 -0.64 7.03
C PRO A 59 -13.91 -0.62 7.31
N THR A 60 -14.56 -1.77 7.18
CA THR A 60 -16.00 -1.92 7.42
C THR A 60 -16.31 -3.32 7.95
N ASP A 61 -17.26 -3.38 8.88
CA ASP A 61 -17.83 -4.59 9.46
C ASP A 61 -19.07 -5.09 8.69
N ARG A 62 -19.53 -4.34 7.68
CA ARG A 62 -20.74 -4.64 6.90
C ARG A 62 -20.46 -5.35 5.59
N LEU A 63 -19.20 -5.36 5.13
CA LEU A 63 -18.81 -5.92 3.84
C LEU A 63 -17.70 -6.95 4.03
N GLU A 64 -17.84 -8.06 3.33
CA GLU A 64 -16.76 -8.99 3.05
C GLU A 64 -16.18 -8.63 1.67
N ILE A 65 -14.93 -8.16 1.66
CA ILE A 65 -14.21 -7.75 0.45
C ILE A 65 -13.12 -8.78 0.15
N SER A 66 -13.20 -9.41 -1.02
CA SER A 66 -12.16 -10.30 -1.54
C SER A 66 -11.51 -9.66 -2.77
N VAL A 67 -10.19 -9.53 -2.75
CA VAL A 67 -9.43 -8.94 -3.85
C VAL A 67 -8.48 -9.97 -4.44
N THR A 68 -8.47 -10.03 -5.77
CA THR A 68 -7.43 -10.70 -6.54
C THR A 68 -6.67 -9.69 -7.37
N THR A 69 -5.38 -9.94 -7.58
CA THR A 69 -4.48 -9.06 -8.32
C THR A 69 -3.74 -9.84 -9.38
N LYS A 70 -3.57 -9.21 -10.55
CA LYS A 70 -2.68 -9.64 -11.61
C LYS A 70 -1.75 -8.48 -11.94
N CYS A 71 -0.49 -8.59 -11.53
CA CYS A 71 0.46 -7.47 -11.56
C CYS A 71 1.10 -7.22 -12.92
N SER A 72 1.01 -8.18 -13.83
CA SER A 72 1.42 -8.06 -15.24
C SER A 72 0.58 -9.02 -16.11
N PRO A 73 0.50 -8.80 -17.43
CA PRO A 73 -0.24 -9.68 -18.34
C PRO A 73 0.20 -11.16 -18.28
N THR A 74 1.47 -11.41 -17.97
CA THR A 74 2.08 -12.74 -17.88
C THR A 74 2.11 -13.31 -16.46
N SER A 75 1.94 -12.47 -15.43
CA SER A 75 1.91 -12.94 -14.04
C SER A 75 0.64 -13.73 -13.74
N PRO A 76 0.70 -14.74 -12.85
CA PRO A 76 -0.49 -15.41 -12.36
C PRO A 76 -1.34 -14.44 -11.52
N THR A 77 -2.66 -14.65 -11.54
CA THR A 77 -3.56 -13.98 -10.60
C THR A 77 -3.31 -14.52 -9.19
N LYS A 78 -3.11 -13.62 -8.22
CA LYS A 78 -2.92 -13.95 -6.80
C LYS A 78 -4.04 -13.35 -5.96
N ILE A 79 -4.27 -13.92 -4.77
CA ILE A 79 -5.10 -13.29 -3.75
C ILE A 79 -4.29 -12.15 -3.14
N GLY A 80 -4.92 -10.99 -2.97
CA GLY A 80 -4.29 -9.79 -2.41
C GLY A 80 -4.65 -8.53 -3.19
N ASP A 81 -4.32 -7.40 -2.60
CA ASP A 81 -4.68 -6.05 -3.03
C ASP A 81 -3.48 -5.24 -3.49
N GLU A 82 -2.33 -5.89 -3.75
CA GLU A 82 -1.06 -5.20 -3.92
C GLU A 82 -0.16 -5.78 -5.03
N CYS A 83 0.45 -4.87 -5.78
CA CYS A 83 1.51 -5.12 -6.75
C CYS A 83 2.70 -4.20 -6.46
N ASP A 84 3.87 -4.80 -6.25
CA ASP A 84 5.14 -4.09 -6.11
C ASP A 84 5.97 -4.24 -7.40
N GLY A 85 6.82 -3.25 -7.69
CA GLY A 85 7.77 -3.30 -8.81
C GLY A 85 7.12 -3.17 -10.19
N VAL A 86 5.96 -2.55 -10.29
CA VAL A 86 5.27 -2.29 -11.57
C VAL A 86 6.04 -1.24 -12.36
N GLU A 87 6.36 -1.56 -13.61
CA GLU A 87 7.10 -0.66 -14.50
C GLU A 87 6.17 0.35 -15.21
N LEU A 88 6.74 1.44 -15.72
CA LEU A 88 5.99 2.41 -16.50
C LEU A 88 5.42 1.76 -17.77
N GLY A 89 4.13 1.94 -18.01
CA GLY A 89 3.43 1.35 -19.14
C GLY A 89 2.93 -0.09 -18.92
N GLN A 90 3.21 -0.68 -17.76
CA GLN A 90 2.69 -2.00 -17.40
C GLN A 90 1.24 -1.92 -16.90
N GLU A 91 0.41 -2.85 -17.36
CA GLU A 91 -0.99 -2.97 -16.92
C GLU A 91 -1.09 -3.87 -15.67
N VAL A 92 -1.88 -3.41 -14.70
CA VAL A 92 -2.25 -4.14 -13.49
C VAL A 92 -3.77 -4.30 -13.45
N THR A 93 -4.25 -5.51 -13.18
CA THR A 93 -5.68 -5.79 -13.06
C THR A 93 -6.03 -6.18 -11.63
N PHE A 94 -7.10 -5.59 -11.10
CA PHE A 94 -7.68 -5.94 -9.81
C PHE A 94 -9.07 -6.55 -10.03
N GLY A 95 -9.30 -7.73 -9.48
CA GLY A 95 -10.62 -8.34 -9.37
C GLY A 95 -11.17 -8.10 -7.97
N VAL A 96 -12.30 -7.39 -7.86
CA VAL A 96 -12.92 -7.06 -6.57
C VAL A 96 -14.26 -7.77 -6.47
N ARG A 97 -14.44 -8.55 -5.41
CA ARG A 97 -15.73 -9.11 -5.01
C ARG A 97 -16.14 -8.52 -3.67
N VAL A 98 -17.33 -7.95 -3.65
CA VAL A 98 -17.93 -7.36 -2.45
C VAL A 98 -19.20 -8.13 -2.11
N LYS A 99 -19.36 -8.49 -0.84
CA LYS A 99 -20.55 -9.16 -0.33
C LYS A 99 -21.02 -8.46 0.93
N PHE A 100 -22.30 -8.11 0.98
CA PHE A 100 -22.91 -7.57 2.20
C PHE A 100 -23.04 -8.67 3.25
N LEU A 101 -22.60 -8.36 4.46
CA LEU A 101 -22.84 -9.19 5.64
C LEU A 101 -24.21 -8.81 6.18
N THR A 102 -25.15 -9.75 6.17
CA THR A 102 -26.44 -9.59 6.86
C THR A 102 -26.16 -9.59 8.36
N VAL A 103 -26.23 -8.41 8.98
CA VAL A 103 -26.27 -8.29 10.44
C VAL A 103 -27.63 -8.80 10.88
N GLN A 104 -27.69 -9.89 11.64
CA GLN A 104 -28.95 -10.31 12.24
C GLN A 104 -29.39 -9.23 13.24
N PRO A 105 -30.66 -8.77 13.22
CA PRO A 105 -31.14 -7.88 14.27
C PRO A 105 -31.05 -8.64 15.60
N GLN A 106 -30.35 -8.08 16.58
CA GLN A 106 -30.55 -8.52 17.97
C GLN A 106 -31.95 -8.06 18.36
N GLU A 107 -32.88 -9.01 18.47
CA GLU A 107 -34.19 -8.79 19.08
C GLU A 107 -33.98 -8.43 20.56
N THR A 108 -34.38 -7.21 20.95
CA THR A 108 -34.61 -6.77 22.33
C THR A 108 -36.10 -6.73 22.61
#